data_AF-A0A950HQ50-F1
#
_entry.id   AF-A0A950HQ50-F1
#
_cell.length_a   1.000
_cell.length_b   1.000
_cell.length_c   1.000
_cell.angle_alpha   90.00
_cell.angle_beta   90.00
_cell.angle_gamma   90.00
#
_symmetry.space_group_name_H-M   'P 1'
#
loop_
_entity.id
_entity.type
_entity.pdbx_description
1 polymer ?
#
loop_
_entity_poly.entity_id
_entity_poly.type
_entity_poly.pdbx_seq_one_letter_code
_entity_poly.pdbx_strand_id
1 'polypeptide(L)' 'MSPRRRPTRPQDLRSHRWLGVETLRAFGHRSRLKQMGYDSIDVGGKPVVG' A
#
# COMPACT_ATOMS: atom_id res chain seq x y z
N MET A 1 10.29 -26.94 11.51
CA MET A 1 9.01 -26.56 10.88
C MET A 1 8.81 -25.06 11.11
N SER A 2 9.08 -24.21 10.12
CA SER A 2 8.93 -22.75 10.30
C SER A 2 7.45 -22.41 10.53
N PRO A 3 7.12 -21.53 11.49
CA PRO A 3 5.74 -21.12 11.69
C PRO A 3 5.21 -20.44 10.42
N ARG A 4 4.05 -20.88 9.93
CA ARG A 4 3.38 -20.24 8.80
C ARG A 4 3.09 -18.79 9.17
N ARG A 5 3.62 -17.86 8.36
CA ARG A 5 3.46 -16.42 8.58
C ARG A 5 1.97 -16.07 8.50
N ARG A 6 1.42 -15.45 9.56
CA ARG A 6 0.03 -14.98 9.53
C ARG A 6 -0.14 -13.92 8.42
N PRO A 7 -1.29 -13.88 7.74
CA PRO A 7 -1.59 -12.81 6.79
C PRO A 7 -1.45 -11.46 7.50
N THR A 8 -0.58 -10.59 6.99
CA THR A 8 -0.40 -9.23 7.51
C THR A 8 -1.60 -8.39 7.10
N ARG A 9 -2.27 -7.71 8.04
CA ARG A 9 -3.41 -6.86 7.69
C ARG A 9 -2.90 -5.67 6.88
N PRO A 10 -3.69 -5.14 5.93
CA PRO A 10 -3.32 -3.96 5.15
C PRO A 10 -2.80 -2.78 5.98
N GLN A 11 -3.41 -2.50 7.13
CA GLN A 11 -3.00 -1.43 8.04
C GLN A 11 -1.64 -1.66 8.73
N ASP A 12 -1.18 -2.90 8.82
CA ASP A 12 0.09 -3.24 9.45
C ASP A 12 1.27 -3.13 8.45
N LEU A 13 0.99 -2.90 7.16
CA LEU A 13 2.01 -2.74 6.12
C LEU A 13 2.69 -1.38 6.23
N ARG A 14 4.02 -1.32 6.03
CA ARG A 14 4.76 -0.05 5.95
C ARG A 14 4.23 0.89 4.86
N SER A 15 3.74 0.31 3.76
CA SER A 15 3.12 1.05 2.65
C SER A 15 1.82 1.75 3.05
N HIS A 16 1.12 1.28 4.08
CA HIS A 16 -0.13 1.88 4.55
C HIS A 16 0.02 3.35 4.92
N ARG A 17 1.16 3.72 5.54
CA ARG A 17 1.50 5.11 5.88
C ARG A 17 1.48 6.05 4.67
N TRP A 18 1.78 5.54 3.49
CA TRP A 18 1.94 6.34 2.28
C TRP A 18 0.76 6.22 1.32
N LEU A 19 0.04 5.09 1.33
CA LEU A 19 -0.97 4.75 0.32
C LEU A 19 -2.35 4.40 0.90
N GLY A 20 -2.41 3.98 2.17
CA GLY A 20 -3.63 3.45 2.78
C GLY A 20 -4.33 4.39 3.76
N VAL A 21 -3.68 5.47 4.19
CA VAL A 21 -4.27 6.47 5.09
C VAL A 21 -5.00 7.57 4.30
N GLU A 22 -6.06 8.13 4.87
CA GLU A 22 -6.85 9.21 4.27
C GLU A 22 -6.29 10.59 4.61
N THR A 23 -5.09 10.89 4.09
CA THR A 23 -4.44 12.20 4.27
C THR A 23 -4.08 12.83 2.93
N LEU A 24 -3.90 14.16 2.90
CA LEU A 24 -3.43 14.87 1.70
C LEU A 24 -2.07 14.34 1.19
N ARG A 25 -1.19 13.96 2.12
CA ARG A 25 0.09 13.32 1.78
C ARG A 25 -0.16 12.03 1.00
N ALA A 26 -0.99 11.14 1.53
CA ALA A 26 -1.28 9.86 0.88
C ALA A 26 -2.08 10.01 -0.42
N PHE A 27 -2.94 11.03 -0.52
CA PHE A 27 -3.55 11.43 -1.77
C PHE A 27 -2.50 11.80 -2.83
N GLY A 28 -1.52 12.63 -2.47
CA GLY A 28 -0.42 13.02 -3.37
C GLY A 28 0.38 11.81 -3.88
N HIS A 29 0.71 10.86 -3.00
CA HIS A 29 1.39 9.63 -3.41
C HIS A 29 0.56 8.78 -4.38
N ARG A 30 -0.73 8.59 -4.09
CA ARG A 30 -1.65 7.87 -5.01
C ARG A 30 -1.78 8.59 -6.35
N SER A 31 -1.84 9.91 -6.36
CA SER A 31 -1.89 10.72 -7.59
C SER A 31 -0.63 10.53 -8.43
N ARG A 32 0.55 10.54 -7.80
CA ARG A 32 1.82 10.29 -8.48
C ARG A 32 1.88 8.90 -9.12
N LEU A 33 1.40 7.88 -8.43
CA LEU A 33 1.32 6.51 -8.97
C LEU A 33 0.37 6.43 -10.17
N LYS A 34 -0.81 7.07 -10.08
CA LYS A 34 -1.75 7.16 -11.21
C LYS A 34 -1.15 7.85 -12.42
N GLN A 35 -0.39 8.93 -12.23
CA GLN A 35 0.34 9.58 -13.33
C GLN A 35 1.36 8.66 -14.02
N MET A 36 1.86 7.63 -13.32
CA MET A 36 2.75 6.63 -13.89
C MET A 36 2.00 5.42 -14.48
N GLY A 37 0.66 5.44 -14.51
CA GLY A 37 -0.17 4.40 -15.11
C GLY A 37 -0.65 3.31 -14.15
N TYR A 38 -0.39 3.42 -12.83
CA TYR A 38 -0.88 2.46 -11.85
C TYR A 38 -2.33 2.74 -11.45
N ASP A 39 -3.13 1.68 -11.30
CA ASP A 39 -4.48 1.77 -10.76
C ASP A 39 -4.48 1.67 -9.22
N SER A 40 -5.58 2.08 -8.61
CA SER A 40 -5.81 1.95 -7.17
C SER A 40 -5.79 0.49 -6.72
N ILE A 41 -6.20 -0.46 -7.57
CA ILE A 41 -6.16 -1.90 -7.26
C ILE A 41 -4.73 -2.46 -7.21
N ASP A 42 -3.77 -1.82 -7.88
CA ASP A 42 -2.39 -2.28 -7.92
C ASP A 42 -1.68 -2.04 -6.59
N VAL A 43 -2.05 -0.96 -5.90
CA VAL A 43 -1.38 -0.50 -4.68
C VAL A 43 -2.26 -0.57 -3.42
N GLY A 44 -3.55 -0.82 -3.57
CA GLY A 44 -4.51 -0.91 -2.47
C GLY A 44 -4.42 -2.24 -1.73
N GLY A 45 -4.13 -2.18 -0.43
CA GLY A 45 -4.25 -3.34 0.47
C GLY A 45 -3.24 -4.47 0.26
N LYS A 46 -2.28 -4.28 -0.65
CA LYS A 46 -1.24 -5.27 -0.99
C LYS A 46 0.12 -4.84 -0.43
N PRO A 47 0.99 -5.78 -0.03
CA PRO A 47 2.38 -5.47 0.27
C PRO A 47 3.06 -4.84 -0.95
N VAL A 48 3.70 -3.68 -0.74
CA VAL A 48 4.54 -3.05 -1.77
C VAL A 48 5.97 -3.55 -1.60
N VAL A 49 6.53 -4.11 -2.66
CA VAL A 49 7.91 -4.57 -2.73
C VAL A 49 8.67 -3.61 -3.63
N GLY A 50 9.86 -3.18 -3.20
CA GLY A 50 10.72 -2.25 -3.93
C GLY A 50 12.18 -2.48 -3.58
#